data_AF-A0A813I7B3-F1
#
_entry.id   AF-A0A813I7B3-F1
#
_cell.length_a   1.000
_cell.length_b   1.000
_cell.length_c   1.000
_cell.angle_alpha   90.00
_cell.angle_beta   90.00
_cell.angle_gamma   90.00
#
_symmetry.space_group_name_H-M   'P 1'
#
loop_
_entity.id
_entity.type
_entity.pdbx_description
1 polymer ?
#
loop_
_entity_poly.entity_id
_entity_poly.type
_entity_poly.pdbx_seq_one_letter_code
_entity_poly.pdbx_strand_id
1 'polypeptide(L)'
;AADLDNPAVLDRVGQVGKGLRHCLADPAQRPDIVLIMAGTNDLGGGLRPQTVMEDIAKLHAVCHQHGVPTVAIAPPPLRDGRIEASRRQLADLLSAWAKTVPSVQAVIEPSEMIPVSAAGAWDVDGLHFSPDGSRLLGHQLAMKVFPCLLAIKQAKQPEIPRS
;
A
#
# COMPACT_ATOMS: atom_id res chain seq x y z
N ALA A 1 14.43 -8.41 4.89
CA ALA A 1 14.33 -7.40 3.82
C ALA A 1 15.44 -7.60 2.78
N ALA A 2 15.50 -8.78 2.15
CA ALA A 2 16.62 -9.18 1.28
C ALA A 2 16.54 -8.60 -0.15
N ASP A 3 15.37 -8.08 -0.55
CA ASP A 3 15.08 -7.79 -1.97
C ASP A 3 14.88 -6.30 -2.30
N LEU A 4 15.02 -5.40 -1.33
CA LEU A 4 14.79 -3.96 -1.55
C LEU A 4 15.76 -3.36 -2.58
N ASP A 5 16.99 -3.88 -2.60
CA ASP A 5 18.11 -3.46 -3.45
C ASP A 5 18.30 -4.34 -4.69
N ASN A 6 17.55 -5.43 -4.77
CA ASN A 6 17.78 -6.42 -5.78
C ASN A 6 17.29 -5.88 -7.15
N PRO A 7 18.16 -5.81 -8.18
CA PRO A 7 17.76 -5.33 -9.49
C PRO A 7 16.75 -6.26 -10.18
N ALA A 8 16.63 -7.51 -9.71
CA ALA A 8 15.70 -8.52 -10.21
C ALA A 8 15.09 -9.33 -9.04
N VAL A 9 13.86 -9.00 -8.67
CA VAL A 9 13.09 -9.72 -7.66
C VAL A 9 12.15 -10.69 -8.36
N LEU A 10 12.33 -11.99 -8.16
CA LEU A 10 11.39 -13.00 -8.64
C LEU A 10 10.22 -13.09 -7.66
N ASP A 11 9.00 -12.83 -8.14
CA ASP A 11 7.81 -12.96 -7.31
C ASP A 11 7.33 -14.42 -7.20
N ARG A 12 6.29 -14.64 -6.38
CA ARG A 12 5.73 -15.99 -6.16
C ARG A 12 5.05 -16.60 -7.39
N VAL A 13 4.79 -15.81 -8.43
CA VAL A 13 4.18 -16.28 -9.69
C VAL A 13 5.18 -16.30 -10.84
N GLY A 14 6.47 -16.10 -10.56
CA GLY A 14 7.57 -16.21 -11.52
C GLY A 14 7.81 -14.96 -12.36
N GLN A 15 7.20 -13.82 -12.03
CA GLN A 15 7.51 -12.56 -12.70
C GLN A 15 8.74 -11.89 -12.08
N VAL A 16 9.56 -11.27 -12.93
CA VAL A 16 10.75 -10.54 -12.49
C VAL A 16 10.42 -9.05 -12.41
N GLY A 17 10.41 -8.54 -11.19
CA GLY A 17 10.31 -7.11 -10.89
C GLY A 17 11.65 -6.51 -10.46
N LYS A 18 11.63 -5.23 -10.09
CA LYS A 18 12.77 -4.51 -9.51
C LYS A 18 12.52 -4.28 -8.02
N GLY A 19 13.58 -4.32 -7.22
CA GLY A 19 13.53 -3.91 -5.83
C GLY A 19 13.06 -2.46 -5.69
N LEU A 20 12.31 -2.18 -4.62
CA LEU A 20 11.67 -0.88 -4.41
C LEU A 20 12.68 0.29 -4.46
N ARG A 21 13.90 0.11 -3.95
CA ARG A 21 14.91 1.17 -3.98
C ARG A 21 15.34 1.50 -5.42
N HIS A 22 15.42 0.50 -6.29
CA HIS A 22 15.74 0.71 -7.70
C HIS A 22 14.60 1.45 -8.44
N CYS A 23 13.34 1.17 -8.10
CA CYS A 23 12.19 1.88 -8.67
C CYS A 23 12.17 3.38 -8.31
N LEU A 24 12.80 3.77 -7.20
CA LEU A 24 12.81 5.16 -6.71
C LEU A 24 14.12 5.91 -6.99
N ALA A 25 15.13 5.21 -7.51
CA ALA A 25 16.47 5.74 -7.70
C ALA A 25 16.51 6.89 -8.70
N ASP A 26 15.84 6.75 -9.85
CA ASP A 26 15.79 7.79 -10.90
C ASP A 26 14.81 8.92 -10.51
N PRO A 27 15.30 10.15 -10.25
CA PRO A 27 14.44 11.28 -9.91
C PRO A 27 13.44 11.63 -11.02
N ALA A 28 13.75 11.35 -12.30
CA ALA A 28 12.88 11.67 -13.43
C ALA A 28 11.66 10.72 -13.53
N GLN A 29 11.78 9.50 -13.00
CA GLN A 29 10.72 8.49 -12.99
C GLN A 29 10.10 8.28 -11.61
N ARG A 30 10.58 9.02 -10.60
CA ARG A 30 10.15 8.86 -9.22
C ARG A 30 8.68 9.28 -9.08
N PRO A 31 7.83 8.43 -8.48
CA PRO A 31 6.43 8.77 -8.25
C PRO A 31 6.30 9.88 -7.21
N ASP A 32 5.23 10.67 -7.32
CA ASP A 32 4.92 11.70 -6.32
C ASP A 32 4.40 11.11 -5.01
N ILE A 33 3.79 9.93 -5.07
CA ILE A 33 3.23 9.20 -3.93
C ILE A 33 3.29 7.70 -4.21
N VAL A 34 3.53 6.88 -3.19
CA VAL A 34 3.50 5.41 -3.29
C VAL A 34 2.39 4.85 -2.42
N LEU A 35 1.58 3.96 -3.00
CA LEU A 35 0.54 3.22 -2.29
C LEU A 35 1.12 1.85 -1.92
N ILE A 36 1.12 1.49 -0.64
CA ILE A 36 1.64 0.21 -0.15
C ILE A 36 0.48 -0.61 0.39
N MET A 37 0.13 -1.67 -0.32
CA MET A 37 -0.82 -2.70 0.11
C MET A 37 -0.06 -4.02 0.28
N ALA A 38 0.17 -4.45 1.51
CA ALA A 38 0.97 -5.62 1.83
C ALA A 38 0.47 -6.31 3.10
N GLY A 39 0.85 -7.57 3.31
CA GLY A 39 0.53 -8.34 4.51
C GLY A 39 -0.44 -9.51 4.29
N THR A 40 -1.16 -9.59 3.17
CA THR A 40 -2.09 -10.71 2.90
C THR A 40 -1.38 -12.07 2.91
N ASN A 41 -0.26 -12.16 2.19
CA ASN A 41 0.53 -13.39 2.07
C ASN A 41 1.30 -13.71 3.35
N ASP A 42 1.74 -12.69 4.07
CA ASP A 42 2.47 -12.79 5.33
C ASP A 42 1.58 -13.38 6.43
N LEU A 43 0.38 -12.82 6.59
CA LEU A 43 -0.63 -13.34 7.51
C LEU A 43 -1.12 -14.72 7.08
N GLY A 44 -1.34 -14.94 5.77
CA GLY A 44 -1.70 -16.25 5.23
C GLY A 44 -0.61 -17.31 5.45
N GLY A 45 0.65 -16.89 5.58
CA GLY A 45 1.80 -17.73 5.95
C GLY A 45 2.00 -17.90 7.46
N GLY A 46 1.12 -17.35 8.29
CA GLY A 46 1.17 -17.49 9.76
C GLY A 46 2.09 -16.49 10.47
N LEU A 47 2.57 -15.44 9.78
CA LEU A 47 3.32 -14.38 10.47
C LEU A 47 2.41 -13.56 11.38
N ARG A 48 2.98 -13.10 12.50
CA ARG A 48 2.26 -12.28 13.47
C ARG A 48 2.09 -10.85 12.94
N PRO A 49 0.96 -10.17 13.19
CA PRO A 49 0.70 -8.79 12.74
C PRO A 49 1.83 -7.81 13.06
N GLN A 50 2.49 -7.92 14.22
CA GLN A 50 3.61 -7.05 14.60
C GLN A 50 4.81 -7.22 13.68
N THR A 51 5.17 -8.47 13.34
CA THR A 51 6.27 -8.75 12.43
C THR A 51 5.97 -8.23 11.02
N VAL A 52 4.73 -8.42 10.56
CA VAL A 52 4.28 -7.87 9.27
C VAL A 52 4.34 -6.34 9.27
N MET A 53 3.90 -5.71 10.36
CA MET A 53 3.95 -4.26 10.54
C MET A 53 5.39 -3.72 10.47
N GLU A 54 6.35 -4.38 11.13
CA GLU A 54 7.76 -4.00 11.09
C GLU A 54 8.33 -4.04 9.67
N ASP A 55 7.95 -5.05 8.87
CA ASP A 55 8.40 -5.16 7.49
C ASP A 55 7.71 -4.14 6.57
N ILE A 56 6.41 -3.87 6.78
CA ILE A 56 5.72 -2.78 6.07
C ILE A 56 6.36 -1.43 6.39
N ALA A 57 6.67 -1.14 7.66
CA ALA A 57 7.34 0.10 8.05
C ALA A 57 8.68 0.29 7.33
N LYS A 58 9.45 -0.78 7.10
CA LYS A 58 10.69 -0.72 6.30
C LYS A 58 10.44 -0.34 4.84
N LEU A 59 9.36 -0.85 4.23
CA LEU A 59 8.97 -0.46 2.85
C LEU A 59 8.67 1.03 2.77
N HIS A 60 7.87 1.55 3.70
CA HIS A 60 7.57 2.97 3.78
C HIS A 60 8.83 3.82 4.00
N ALA A 61 9.72 3.39 4.90
CA ALA A 61 10.96 4.10 5.18
C ALA A 61 11.86 4.24 3.93
N VAL A 62 11.91 3.22 3.06
CA VAL A 62 12.64 3.31 1.78
C VAL A 62 12.05 4.40 0.87
N CYS A 63 10.72 4.51 0.79
CA CYS A 63 10.06 5.59 0.05
C CYS A 63 10.41 6.96 0.63
N HIS A 64 10.32 7.09 1.96
CA HIS A 64 10.58 8.36 2.66
C HIS A 64 12.03 8.82 2.53
N GLN A 65 13.00 7.89 2.53
CA GLN A 65 14.41 8.19 2.25
C GLN A 65 14.63 8.83 0.86
N HIS A 66 13.72 8.60 -0.09
CA HIS A 66 13.74 9.21 -1.43
C HIS A 66 12.84 10.44 -1.53
N GLY A 67 12.34 10.96 -0.40
CA GLY A 67 11.41 12.10 -0.36
C GLY A 67 10.05 11.78 -0.95
N VAL A 68 9.66 10.50 -1.04
CA VAL A 68 8.38 10.08 -1.60
C VAL A 68 7.41 9.77 -0.46
N PRO A 69 6.36 10.58 -0.25
CA PRO A 69 5.32 10.27 0.72
C PRO A 69 4.52 9.02 0.31
N THR A 70 3.83 8.43 1.27
CA THR A 70 3.18 7.13 1.08
C THR A 70 1.74 7.12 1.59
N VAL A 71 0.92 6.23 1.05
CA VAL A 71 -0.37 5.82 1.61
C VAL A 71 -0.26 4.35 2.04
N ALA A 72 -0.63 4.06 3.27
CA ALA A 72 -0.73 2.69 3.76
C ALA A 72 -2.11 2.13 3.43
N ILE A 73 -2.17 0.92 2.87
CA ILE A 73 -3.42 0.23 2.58
C ILE A 73 -3.38 -1.09 3.34
N ALA A 74 -4.33 -1.27 4.25
CA ALA A 74 -4.46 -2.54 4.98
C ALA A 74 -4.70 -3.70 4.00
N PRO A 75 -4.31 -4.94 4.34
CA PRO A 75 -4.64 -6.08 3.50
C PRO A 75 -6.17 -6.19 3.34
N PRO A 76 -6.67 -6.52 2.14
CA PRO A 76 -8.09 -6.75 1.94
C PRO A 76 -8.58 -7.96 2.75
N PRO A 77 -9.88 -8.02 3.07
CA PRO A 77 -10.46 -9.18 3.74
C PRO A 77 -10.44 -10.40 2.83
N LEU A 78 -10.59 -11.58 3.40
CA LEU A 78 -10.72 -12.83 2.67
C LEU A 78 -12.13 -13.38 2.84
N ARG A 79 -12.69 -14.05 1.83
CA ARG A 79 -14.07 -14.59 1.91
C ARG A 79 -14.24 -15.64 3.00
N ASP A 80 -13.19 -16.43 3.27
CA ASP A 80 -13.21 -17.47 4.30
C ASP A 80 -12.91 -16.95 5.72
N GLY A 81 -12.56 -15.67 5.85
CA GLY A 81 -12.28 -15.01 7.13
C GLY A 81 -11.06 -15.54 7.89
N ARG A 82 -10.25 -16.44 7.32
CA ARG A 82 -9.23 -17.20 8.07
C ARG A 82 -8.15 -16.34 8.74
N ILE A 83 -7.87 -15.16 8.16
CA ILE A 83 -6.90 -14.20 8.71
C ILE A 83 -7.56 -12.95 9.31
N GLU A 84 -8.89 -12.89 9.41
CA GLU A 84 -9.61 -11.62 9.67
C GLU A 84 -9.25 -10.99 11.02
N ALA A 85 -9.01 -11.79 12.06
CA ALA A 85 -8.56 -11.27 13.35
C ALA A 85 -7.17 -10.62 13.26
N SER A 86 -6.22 -11.33 12.66
CA SER A 86 -4.84 -10.83 12.45
C SER A 86 -4.80 -9.64 11.49
N ARG A 87 -5.66 -9.63 10.47
CA ARG A 87 -5.81 -8.53 9.51
C ARG A 87 -6.29 -7.26 10.19
N ARG A 88 -7.36 -7.34 11.01
CA ARG A 88 -7.85 -6.20 11.80
C ARG A 88 -6.79 -5.67 12.75
N GLN A 89 -6.10 -6.56 13.45
CA GLN A 89 -4.98 -6.16 14.31
C GLN A 89 -3.86 -5.45 13.52
N LEU A 90 -3.53 -5.92 12.31
CA LEU A 90 -2.55 -5.24 11.46
C LEU A 90 -3.06 -3.86 10.98
N ALA A 91 -4.35 -3.74 10.63
CA ALA A 91 -4.95 -2.46 10.26
C ALA A 91 -4.92 -1.44 11.41
N ASP A 92 -5.17 -1.88 12.64
CA ASP A 92 -5.05 -1.05 13.84
C ASP A 92 -3.61 -0.60 14.07
N LEU A 93 -2.64 -1.51 13.93
CA LEU A 93 -1.21 -1.20 14.04
C LEU A 93 -0.76 -0.19 12.98
N LEU A 94 -1.19 -0.36 11.72
CA LEU A 94 -0.92 0.59 10.64
C LEU A 94 -1.50 1.98 10.96
N SER A 95 -2.74 2.02 11.45
CA SER A 95 -3.43 3.25 11.80
C SER A 95 -2.77 3.99 12.97
N ALA A 96 -2.32 3.26 13.99
CA ALA A 96 -1.59 3.82 15.12
C ALA A 96 -0.21 4.34 14.70
N TRP A 97 0.53 3.54 13.93
CA TRP A 97 1.87 3.90 13.47
C TRP A 97 1.87 5.09 12.51
N ALA A 98 0.92 5.16 11.56
CA ALA A 98 0.85 6.24 10.58
C ALA A 98 0.72 7.63 11.24
N LYS A 99 0.05 7.72 12.40
CA LYS A 99 -0.05 8.95 13.20
C LYS A 99 1.30 9.45 13.71
N THR A 100 2.29 8.56 13.80
CA THR A 100 3.65 8.88 14.27
C THR A 100 4.62 9.18 13.12
N VAL A 101 4.20 9.00 11.86
CA VAL A 101 5.07 9.13 10.68
C VAL A 101 4.48 10.15 9.70
N PRO A 102 4.92 11.42 9.73
CA PRO A 102 4.33 12.50 8.93
C PRO A 102 4.34 12.28 7.41
N SER A 103 5.25 11.45 6.90
CA SER A 103 5.33 11.12 5.48
C SER A 103 4.27 10.10 5.03
N VAL A 104 3.50 9.52 5.96
CA VAL A 104 2.31 8.70 5.64
C VAL A 104 1.09 9.62 5.55
N GLN A 105 0.54 9.76 4.35
CA GLN A 105 -0.52 10.73 4.05
C GLN A 105 -1.92 10.24 4.43
N ALA A 106 -2.12 8.92 4.38
CA ALA A 106 -3.38 8.28 4.71
C ALA A 106 -3.18 6.81 5.05
N VAL A 107 -4.15 6.26 5.79
CA VAL A 107 -4.35 4.82 5.95
C VAL A 107 -5.71 4.49 5.35
N ILE A 108 -5.76 3.46 4.50
CA ILE A 108 -6.97 3.03 3.80
C ILE A 108 -7.30 1.60 4.19
N GLU A 109 -8.57 1.36 4.50
CA GLU A 109 -9.13 0.06 4.78
C GLU A 109 -9.97 -0.43 3.57
N PRO A 110 -9.46 -1.36 2.75
CA PRO A 110 -10.18 -1.82 1.57
C PRO A 110 -11.54 -2.46 1.87
N SER A 111 -11.74 -3.03 3.07
CA SER A 111 -13.02 -3.65 3.43
C SER A 111 -14.17 -2.65 3.53
N GLU A 112 -13.88 -1.36 3.72
CA GLU A 112 -14.88 -0.28 3.64
C GLU A 112 -15.31 0.04 2.20
N MET A 113 -14.47 -0.27 1.21
CA MET A 113 -14.72 0.02 -0.20
C MET A 113 -15.33 -1.16 -0.93
N ILE A 114 -14.82 -2.36 -0.64
CA ILE A 114 -15.26 -3.62 -1.22
C ILE A 114 -15.47 -4.62 -0.09
N PRO A 115 -16.69 -4.68 0.47
CA PRO A 115 -16.99 -5.69 1.47
C PRO A 115 -16.94 -7.09 0.85
N VAL A 116 -16.68 -8.10 1.69
CA VAL A 116 -16.69 -9.52 1.30
C VAL A 116 -18.02 -9.96 0.67
N SER A 117 -19.11 -9.30 1.06
CA SER A 117 -20.46 -9.53 0.53
C SER A 117 -20.72 -8.88 -0.84
N ALA A 118 -19.79 -8.08 -1.37
CA ALA A 118 -19.95 -7.44 -2.68
C ALA A 118 -20.00 -8.48 -3.80
N ALA A 119 -21.19 -8.71 -4.34
CA ALA A 119 -21.41 -9.66 -5.42
C ALA A 119 -20.61 -9.25 -6.67
N GLY A 120 -19.90 -10.22 -7.25
CA GLY A 120 -19.09 -10.01 -8.47
C GLY A 120 -17.77 -9.27 -8.28
N ALA A 121 -17.45 -8.76 -7.08
CA ALA A 121 -16.20 -8.05 -6.82
C ALA A 121 -15.03 -8.96 -6.43
N TRP A 122 -15.30 -10.24 -6.18
CA TRP A 122 -14.30 -11.22 -5.75
C TRP A 122 -14.17 -12.32 -6.79
N ASP A 123 -12.94 -12.80 -6.98
CA ASP A 123 -12.68 -14.00 -7.78
C ASP A 123 -13.21 -15.25 -7.06
N VAL A 124 -13.26 -16.37 -7.79
CA VAL A 124 -13.73 -17.67 -7.30
C VAL A 124 -12.87 -18.22 -6.17
N ASP A 125 -11.60 -17.80 -6.09
CA ASP A 125 -10.68 -18.20 -5.01
C ASP A 125 -10.97 -17.50 -3.67
N GLY A 126 -11.80 -16.45 -3.66
CA GLY A 126 -12.15 -15.68 -2.48
C GLY A 126 -10.98 -14.95 -1.79
N LEU A 127 -9.85 -14.81 -2.48
CA LEU A 127 -8.64 -14.10 -2.06
C LEU A 127 -8.40 -12.88 -2.93
N HIS A 128 -8.52 -13.03 -4.24
CA HIS A 128 -8.29 -11.95 -5.20
C HIS A 128 -9.59 -11.22 -5.53
N PHE A 129 -9.45 -9.95 -5.90
CA PHE A 129 -10.54 -9.23 -6.54
C PHE A 129 -10.75 -9.77 -7.95
N SER A 130 -12.01 -9.84 -8.38
CA SER A 130 -12.30 -10.01 -9.81
C SER A 130 -11.81 -8.78 -10.59
N PRO A 131 -11.74 -8.83 -11.94
CA PRO A 131 -11.43 -7.65 -12.73
C PRO A 131 -12.35 -6.44 -12.43
N ASP A 132 -13.64 -6.68 -12.16
CA ASP A 132 -14.59 -5.64 -11.75
C ASP A 132 -14.30 -5.12 -10.34
N GLY A 133 -13.97 -6.02 -9.41
CA GLY A 133 -13.55 -5.63 -8.06
C GLY A 133 -12.28 -4.78 -8.07
N SER A 134 -11.26 -5.15 -8.85
CA SER A 134 -10.05 -4.34 -9.00
C SER A 134 -10.32 -2.96 -9.59
N ARG A 135 -11.21 -2.86 -10.59
CA ARG A 135 -11.64 -1.57 -11.14
C ARG A 135 -12.35 -0.71 -10.10
N LEU A 136 -13.28 -1.31 -9.34
CA LEU A 136 -14.00 -0.63 -8.27
C LEU A 136 -13.03 -0.12 -7.20
N LEU A 137 -12.08 -0.96 -6.77
CA LEU A 137 -11.07 -0.59 -5.78
C LEU A 137 -10.23 0.58 -6.30
N GLY A 138 -9.74 0.49 -7.55
CA GLY A 138 -8.97 1.55 -8.18
C GLY A 138 -9.70 2.89 -8.22
N HIS A 139 -11.00 2.88 -8.54
CA HIS A 139 -11.81 4.09 -8.56
C HIS A 139 -11.97 4.70 -7.16
N GLN A 140 -12.25 3.88 -6.15
CA GLN A 140 -12.39 4.34 -4.76
C GLN A 140 -11.05 4.83 -4.18
N LEU A 141 -9.95 4.14 -4.48
CA LEU A 141 -8.60 4.57 -4.11
C LEU A 141 -8.25 5.91 -4.74
N ALA A 142 -8.54 6.11 -6.02
CA ALA A 142 -8.29 7.38 -6.70
C ALA A 142 -8.99 8.54 -5.97
N MET A 143 -10.26 8.36 -5.59
CA MET A 143 -11.01 9.38 -4.84
C MET A 143 -10.39 9.71 -3.47
N LYS A 144 -9.86 8.71 -2.76
CA LYS A 144 -9.22 8.90 -1.44
C LYS A 144 -7.81 9.49 -1.54
N VAL A 145 -7.06 9.13 -2.57
CA VAL A 145 -5.65 9.54 -2.72
C VAL A 145 -5.51 10.89 -3.42
N PHE A 146 -6.46 11.27 -4.28
CA PHE A 146 -6.39 12.50 -5.04
C PHE A 146 -6.15 13.77 -4.19
N PRO A 147 -6.81 13.98 -3.03
CA PRO A 147 -6.51 15.13 -2.17
C PRO A 147 -5.06 15.14 -1.67
N CYS A 148 -4.51 13.98 -1.29
CA CYS A 148 -3.11 13.86 -0.87
C CYS A 148 -2.17 14.22 -2.01
N LEU A 149 -2.42 13.69 -3.21
CA LEU A 149 -1.59 13.96 -4.39
C LEU A 149 -1.60 15.44 -4.77
N LEU A 150 -2.76 16.11 -4.72
CA LEU A 150 -2.86 17.54 -4.96
C LEU A 150 -2.05 18.35 -3.94
N ALA A 151 -2.18 18.05 -2.65
CA ALA A 151 -1.43 18.74 -1.60
C ALA A 151 0.09 18.59 -1.79
N ILE A 152 0.56 17.38 -2.16
CA ILE A 152 1.97 17.12 -2.48
C ILE A 152 2.43 17.95 -3.67
N LYS A 153 1.62 18.02 -4.74
CA LYS A 153 1.96 18.81 -5.94
C LYS A 153 2.04 20.30 -5.64
N GLN A 154 1.14 20.82 -4.81
CA GLN A 154 1.15 22.22 -4.38
C GLN A 154 2.38 22.54 -3.52
N ALA A 155 2.74 21.69 -2.57
CA ALA A 155 3.92 21.87 -1.72
C ALA A 155 5.25 21.83 -2.51
N LYS A 156 5.27 21.20 -3.69
CA LYS A 156 6.44 21.12 -4.58
C LYS A 156 6.55 22.29 -5.56
N GLN A 157 5.52 23.13 -5.72
CA GLN A 157 5.61 24.30 -6.60
C GLN A 157 6.39 25.41 -5.88
N PRO A 158 7.43 26.00 -6.50
CA PRO A 158 8.10 27.16 -5.91
C PRO A 158 7.11 28.32 -5.82
N GLU A 159 7.03 28.96 -4.65
CA GLU A 159 6.33 30.25 -4.53
C GLU A 159 6.98 31.23 -5.51
N ILE A 160 6.25 31.62 -6.55
CA ILE A 160 6.65 32.76 -7.38
C ILE A 160 6.50 33.99 -6.47
N PRO A 161 7.59 34.73 -6.17
CA PRO A 161 7.49 35.94 -5.36
C PRO A 161 6.55 36.90 -6.07
N ARG A 162 5.48 37.32 -5.38
CA ARG A 162 4.65 38.40 -5.87
C ARG A 162 5.47 39.69 -5.77
N SER A 163 5.85 40.22 -6.94
CA SER A 163 6.46 41.54 -7.11
C SER A 163 5.51 42.66 -6.70
#